data_AF-W4K7H1-F1
#
_entry.id   AF-W4K7H1-F1
#
_cell.length_a   1.000
_cell.length_b   1.000
_cell.length_c   1.000
_cell.angle_alpha   90.00
_cell.angle_beta   90.00
_cell.angle_gamma   90.00
#
_symmetry.space_group_name_H-M   'P 1'
#
loop_
_entity.id
_entity.type
_entity.pdbx_description
1 polymer ?
#
loop_
_entity_poly.entity_id
_entity_poly.type
_entity_poly.pdbx_seq_one_letter_code
_entity_poly.pdbx_strand_id
1 'polypeptide(L)'
;MACRTAWRLYGVSTATLMTRAGSRRGVVFLRGGSLPTRDAGPLTSVEGIRSMASSAGDSAVIVARAYRPLRAGRPALWGVRYLSPAHRARTVSVHPLLMSPPVATAPPLESAVPDAAPPPKQASDKAGARADALEDYDGRYRFAPIEEAQVARAMIKRYSATLYERAVSDVVIVGAGSAGLSCAYHLAKARPELKITIVEASVAPGGGAWLGGQLMTPMVVRKPADRFLEELGVPFEDEGAFVVVKHAALFTATVLAHVLRMPNVVLLNATAVEDLIVHGRSDGAQARVAGVVVNWTLVALNHATQSCMDPSTLTAPVVVSATGHDGPMGAFCARRLVSAGLRPALGSMRALDMRRAEPAIVNGTREVVPGLVMAGMELAEHDGSNRMGPTFGAMMASGIKAAKEAMRVLDSHRIVDGRVVD
;
A
#
# COMPACT_ATOMS: atom_id res chain seq x y z
N MET A 1 -9.25 -39.74 38.09
CA MET A 1 -10.40 -40.62 37.83
C MET A 1 -10.68 -40.58 36.34
N ALA A 2 -10.62 -41.75 35.70
CA ALA A 2 -10.56 -41.95 34.25
C ALA A 2 -11.89 -41.67 33.54
N CYS A 3 -11.83 -41.30 32.25
CA CYS A 3 -12.46 -42.13 31.22
C CYS A 3 -11.88 -41.75 29.84
N ARG A 4 -10.93 -42.55 29.36
CA ARG A 4 -10.64 -42.67 27.92
C ARG A 4 -11.69 -43.60 27.35
N THR A 5 -12.54 -43.12 26.45
CA THR A 5 -13.40 -43.99 25.65
C THR A 5 -13.09 -43.74 24.19
N ALA A 6 -12.31 -44.66 23.62
CA ALA A 6 -12.14 -44.76 22.18
C ALA A 6 -13.41 -45.40 21.59
N TRP A 7 -14.02 -44.74 20.60
CA TRP A 7 -15.01 -45.36 19.73
C TRP A 7 -14.48 -45.24 18.29
N ARG A 8 -14.09 -46.37 17.72
CA ARG A 8 -13.95 -46.54 16.26
C ARG A 8 -15.35 -46.83 15.73
N LEU A 9 -15.83 -46.04 14.78
CA LEU A 9 -16.85 -46.45 13.80
C LEU A 9 -16.70 -45.60 12.53
N TYR A 10 -17.00 -46.28 11.43
CA TYR A 10 -16.53 -46.04 10.07
C TYR A 10 -17.09 -44.75 9.43
N GLY A 11 -16.25 -44.08 8.62
CA GLY A 11 -16.72 -43.37 7.43
C GLY A 11 -17.19 -41.92 7.53
N VAL A 12 -16.66 -41.09 8.45
CA VAL A 12 -16.88 -39.64 8.41
C VAL A 12 -15.57 -38.89 8.66
N SER A 13 -15.12 -38.11 7.68
CA SER A 13 -13.94 -37.26 7.80
C SER A 13 -14.23 -36.08 8.72
N THR A 14 -13.57 -36.06 9.88
CA THR A 14 -13.22 -34.88 10.71
C THR A 14 -14.35 -33.89 11.05
N ALA A 15 -14.97 -34.07 12.23
CA ALA A 15 -15.60 -32.98 12.97
C ALA A 15 -14.55 -32.36 13.92
N THR A 16 -14.04 -31.17 13.60
CA THR A 16 -13.12 -30.43 14.49
C THR A 16 -13.91 -29.49 15.38
N LEU A 17 -14.00 -29.82 16.67
CA LEU A 17 -14.53 -28.92 17.69
C LEU A 17 -13.39 -27.96 18.13
N MET A 18 -13.35 -26.74 17.60
CA MET A 18 -12.43 -25.72 18.14
C MET A 18 -13.06 -25.06 19.36
N THR A 19 -12.58 -25.41 20.56
CA THR A 19 -12.83 -24.64 21.77
C THR A 19 -11.55 -23.89 22.16
N ARG A 20 -11.59 -22.55 22.14
CA ARG A 20 -10.52 -21.72 22.73
C ARG A 20 -10.74 -21.70 24.24
N ALA A 21 -9.71 -22.01 25.03
CA ALA A 21 -9.78 -21.92 26.49
C ALA A 21 -10.25 -20.51 26.88
N GLY A 22 -11.41 -20.43 27.53
CA GLY A 22 -12.02 -19.17 27.97
C GLY A 22 -13.20 -18.64 27.12
N SER A 23 -13.54 -19.22 25.96
CA SER A 23 -14.75 -18.82 25.20
C SER A 23 -15.62 -20.01 24.83
N ARG A 24 -16.83 -20.12 25.40
CA ARG A 24 -17.84 -21.15 25.06
C ARG A 24 -18.66 -20.76 23.83
N ARG A 25 -18.01 -20.61 22.66
CA ARG A 25 -18.69 -20.52 21.35
C ARG A 25 -18.29 -21.76 20.56
N GLY A 26 -19.27 -22.59 20.20
CA GLY A 26 -19.08 -23.73 19.30
C GLY A 26 -19.84 -23.49 17.99
N VAL A 27 -19.23 -23.81 16.86
CA VAL A 27 -19.87 -23.84 15.54
C VAL A 27 -19.75 -25.27 15.03
N VAL A 28 -20.85 -25.82 14.52
CA VAL A 28 -20.90 -27.17 13.94
C VAL A 28 -21.27 -27.03 12.47
N PHE A 29 -20.51 -27.66 11.58
CA PHE A 29 -20.82 -27.75 10.15
C PHE A 29 -21.27 -29.18 9.84
N LEU A 30 -22.43 -29.32 9.21
CA LEU A 30 -22.92 -30.58 8.65
C LEU A 30 -23.36 -30.29 7.20
N ARG A 31 -23.15 -31.25 6.30
CA ARG A 31 -23.50 -31.15 4.88
C ARG A 31 -24.70 -32.08 4.67
N GLY A 32 -25.86 -31.50 4.34
CA GLY A 32 -27.16 -32.19 4.24
C GLY A 32 -28.47 -31.33 4.05
N GLY A 33 -29.45 -31.60 3.14
CA GLY A 33 -30.64 -30.95 2.54
C GLY A 33 -31.55 -31.69 1.47
N SER A 34 -32.39 -30.92 0.79
CA SER A 34 -33.76 -31.25 0.31
C SER A 34 -34.77 -31.44 1.46
N LEU A 35 -35.90 -30.73 1.33
CA LEU A 35 -36.74 -30.16 2.40
C LEU A 35 -38.03 -30.95 2.62
N PRO A 36 -38.48 -31.11 3.89
CA PRO A 36 -39.89 -31.13 4.22
C PRO A 36 -40.38 -29.73 4.65
N THR A 37 -41.69 -29.58 4.59
CA THR A 37 -42.50 -28.37 4.51
C THR A 37 -42.38 -27.37 5.67
N ARG A 38 -42.72 -26.10 5.36
CA ARG A 38 -42.99 -24.99 6.30
C ARG A 38 -43.88 -25.47 7.45
N ASP A 39 -43.29 -25.71 8.62
CA ASP A 39 -43.86 -25.47 9.97
C ASP A 39 -43.00 -26.19 11.01
N ALA A 40 -42.01 -25.50 11.58
CA ALA A 40 -41.26 -25.99 12.73
C ALA A 40 -41.18 -24.87 13.80
N GLY A 41 -41.88 -25.07 14.91
CA GLY A 41 -41.87 -24.19 16.07
C GLY A 41 -40.53 -24.18 16.83
N PRO A 42 -40.37 -23.34 17.87
CA PRO A 42 -39.09 -23.17 18.57
C PRO A 42 -38.66 -24.44 19.31
N LEU A 43 -37.42 -24.90 19.05
CA LEU A 43 -36.83 -26.09 19.68
C LEU A 43 -36.08 -25.74 20.99
N THR A 44 -36.35 -26.50 22.05
CA THR A 44 -35.86 -26.24 23.42
C THR A 44 -34.74 -27.18 23.88
N SER A 45 -34.27 -28.13 23.05
CA SER A 45 -33.23 -29.10 23.44
C SER A 45 -32.28 -29.49 22.29
N VAL A 46 -31.08 -29.97 22.65
CA VAL A 46 -30.05 -30.45 21.70
C VAL A 46 -30.51 -31.72 20.96
N GLU A 47 -31.35 -32.55 21.59
CA GLU A 47 -31.98 -33.72 20.96
C GLU A 47 -33.02 -33.32 19.90
N GLY A 48 -33.75 -32.21 20.11
CA GLY A 48 -34.64 -31.65 19.10
C GLY A 48 -33.90 -31.18 17.83
N ILE A 49 -32.72 -30.60 18.00
CA ILE A 49 -31.85 -30.19 16.89
C ILE A 49 -31.27 -31.41 16.14
N ARG A 50 -30.96 -32.50 16.85
CA ARG A 50 -30.50 -33.76 16.24
C ARG A 50 -31.60 -34.48 15.45
N SER A 51 -32.84 -34.51 15.95
CA SER A 51 -34.00 -35.10 15.28
C SER A 51 -34.34 -34.39 13.97
N MET A 52 -34.26 -33.05 13.94
CA MET A 52 -34.41 -32.27 12.69
C MET A 52 -33.24 -32.45 11.71
N ALA A 53 -32.02 -32.63 12.21
CA ALA A 53 -30.86 -32.88 11.35
C ALA A 53 -30.90 -34.27 10.69
N SER A 54 -31.55 -35.27 11.32
CA SER A 54 -31.75 -36.59 10.72
C SER A 54 -32.85 -36.64 9.65
N SER A 55 -33.71 -35.60 9.55
CA SER A 55 -34.83 -35.56 8.59
C SER A 55 -34.63 -34.62 7.40
N ALA A 56 -33.49 -33.95 7.29
CA ALA A 56 -33.10 -33.07 6.17
C ALA A 56 -31.89 -33.69 5.41
N GLY A 57 -32.00 -33.93 4.08
CA GLY A 57 -31.10 -34.80 3.24
C GLY A 57 -29.66 -34.28 2.96
N ASP A 58 -29.16 -33.92 1.72
CA ASP A 58 -27.86 -33.28 1.18
C ASP A 58 -27.20 -31.78 1.29
N SER A 59 -27.88 -30.60 1.32
CA SER A 59 -27.31 -29.22 1.15
C SER A 59 -27.65 -27.99 2.09
N ALA A 60 -27.78 -28.07 3.43
CA ALA A 60 -28.06 -26.91 4.30
C ALA A 60 -26.92 -26.61 5.31
N VAL A 61 -26.55 -25.32 5.46
CA VAL A 61 -25.70 -24.85 6.57
C VAL A 61 -26.60 -24.32 7.68
N ILE A 62 -26.62 -25.01 8.82
CA ILE A 62 -27.39 -24.62 9.99
C ILE A 62 -26.47 -23.89 10.98
N VAL A 63 -26.69 -22.59 11.15
CA VAL A 63 -26.02 -21.82 12.20
C VAL A 63 -26.97 -21.69 13.38
N ALA A 64 -26.73 -22.46 14.44
CA ALA A 64 -27.47 -22.38 15.69
C ALA A 64 -26.70 -21.53 16.70
N ARG A 65 -27.37 -20.53 17.28
CA ARG A 65 -26.80 -19.67 18.34
C ARG A 65 -27.57 -19.90 19.63
N ALA A 66 -26.89 -20.38 20.67
CA ALA A 66 -27.44 -20.42 22.01
C ALA A 66 -27.46 -19.01 22.62
N TYR A 67 -28.61 -18.57 23.10
CA TYR A 67 -28.71 -17.37 23.93
C TYR A 67 -28.79 -17.77 25.40
N ARG A 68 -27.94 -17.17 26.24
CA ARG A 68 -27.97 -17.40 27.69
C ARG A 68 -29.24 -16.76 28.26
N PRO A 69 -30.06 -17.47 29.04
CA PRO A 69 -31.21 -16.85 29.68
C PRO A 69 -30.75 -15.84 30.73
N LEU A 70 -31.44 -14.70 30.81
CA LEU A 70 -31.12 -13.57 31.69
C LEU A 70 -31.31 -13.87 33.20
N ARG A 71 -31.80 -15.06 33.56
CA ARG A 71 -31.95 -15.53 34.96
C ARG A 71 -31.59 -17.01 35.10
N ALA A 72 -30.95 -17.36 36.21
CA ALA A 72 -30.56 -18.74 36.54
C ALA A 72 -31.81 -19.62 36.76
N GLY A 73 -31.80 -20.84 36.19
CA GLY A 73 -32.87 -21.83 36.36
C GLY A 73 -33.87 -21.98 35.20
N ARG A 74 -33.69 -21.28 34.06
CA ARG A 74 -34.50 -21.48 32.84
C ARG A 74 -33.69 -22.16 31.72
N PRO A 75 -34.31 -22.99 30.87
CA PRO A 75 -33.63 -23.62 29.73
C PRO A 75 -33.17 -22.58 28.70
N ALA A 76 -32.05 -22.84 28.03
CA ALA A 76 -31.49 -21.95 27.02
C ALA A 76 -32.37 -21.96 25.75
N LEU A 77 -32.61 -20.77 25.17
CA LEU A 77 -33.31 -20.61 23.90
C LEU A 77 -32.30 -20.64 22.75
N TRP A 78 -32.62 -21.41 21.70
CA TRP A 78 -31.79 -21.57 20.52
C TRP A 78 -32.41 -20.85 19.33
N GLY A 79 -31.66 -19.94 18.72
CA GLY A 79 -32.03 -19.33 17.44
C GLY A 79 -31.35 -20.06 16.29
N VAL A 80 -32.10 -20.49 15.29
CA VAL A 80 -31.59 -21.20 14.10
C VAL A 80 -31.83 -20.34 12.85
N ARG A 81 -30.80 -20.17 12.01
CA ARG A 81 -30.91 -19.44 10.73
C ARG A 81 -30.35 -20.30 9.59
N TYR A 82 -31.10 -20.38 8.49
CA TYR A 82 -30.75 -21.12 7.26
C TYR A 82 -30.22 -20.17 6.19
N LEU A 83 -29.22 -20.61 5.41
CA LEU A 83 -28.68 -19.88 4.25
C LEU A 83 -28.74 -20.77 3.00
N SER A 84 -29.37 -20.30 1.92
CA SER A 84 -29.53 -21.04 0.64
C SER A 84 -28.60 -20.46 -0.45
N PRO A 85 -28.05 -21.28 -1.36
CA PRO A 85 -27.30 -20.77 -2.51
C PRO A 85 -28.17 -20.70 -3.78
N ALA A 86 -28.27 -19.48 -4.34
CA ALA A 86 -28.68 -19.08 -5.69
C ALA A 86 -30.19 -18.91 -6.01
N HIS A 87 -30.68 -17.66 -5.98
CA HIS A 87 -31.38 -17.03 -7.11
C HIS A 87 -31.25 -15.50 -7.05
N ARG A 88 -31.19 -14.90 -8.24
CA ARG A 88 -30.86 -13.51 -8.55
C ARG A 88 -31.72 -12.47 -7.82
N ALA A 89 -31.06 -11.33 -7.54
CA ALA A 89 -31.61 -9.98 -7.52
C ALA A 89 -33.05 -9.82 -6.97
N ARG A 90 -33.16 -9.86 -5.64
CA ARG A 90 -34.03 -8.91 -4.94
C ARG A 90 -33.21 -8.25 -3.84
N THR A 91 -32.98 -6.97 -4.06
CA THR A 91 -32.36 -6.02 -3.15
C THR A 91 -33.08 -6.10 -1.81
N VAL A 92 -32.49 -6.81 -0.85
CA VAL A 92 -32.73 -6.53 0.56
C VAL A 92 -31.61 -5.58 0.96
N SER A 93 -31.97 -4.30 1.07
CA SER A 93 -31.13 -3.27 1.66
C SER A 93 -30.73 -3.72 3.06
N VAL A 94 -29.56 -4.35 3.17
CA VAL A 94 -28.84 -4.40 4.43
C VAL A 94 -28.10 -3.09 4.46
N HIS A 95 -28.69 -2.08 5.09
CA HIS A 95 -27.93 -0.87 5.43
C HIS A 95 -26.67 -1.33 6.17
N PRO A 96 -25.47 -1.09 5.63
CA PRO A 96 -24.31 -1.01 6.49
C PRO A 96 -24.68 0.08 7.50
N LEU A 97 -24.47 -0.17 8.79
CA LEU A 97 -24.35 0.94 9.73
C LEU A 97 -23.17 1.77 9.23
N LEU A 98 -23.47 2.78 8.43
CA LEU A 98 -22.57 3.86 8.07
C LEU A 98 -22.23 4.50 9.41
N MET A 99 -21.10 4.13 9.98
CA MET A 99 -20.49 4.93 11.04
C MET A 99 -20.08 6.22 10.34
N SER A 100 -20.98 7.20 10.35
CA SER A 100 -20.62 8.57 10.03
C SER A 100 -19.42 8.94 10.89
N PRO A 101 -18.41 9.65 10.36
CA PRO A 101 -17.40 10.25 11.21
C PRO A 101 -18.12 11.12 12.25
N PRO A 102 -17.59 11.27 13.47
CA PRO A 102 -18.19 12.16 14.46
C PRO A 102 -18.28 13.57 13.86
N VAL A 103 -19.48 13.97 13.46
CA VAL A 103 -19.81 15.37 13.21
C VAL A 103 -19.75 16.03 14.58
N ALA A 104 -18.99 17.12 14.69
CA ALA A 104 -18.95 17.91 15.90
C ALA A 104 -20.38 18.40 16.23
N THR A 105 -21.05 17.76 17.18
CA THR A 105 -22.26 18.29 17.79
C THR A 105 -21.82 19.25 18.88
N ALA A 106 -21.64 20.52 18.54
CA ALA A 106 -21.51 21.56 19.55
C ALA A 106 -22.89 21.78 20.21
N PRO A 107 -22.99 21.97 21.53
CA PRO A 107 -24.19 22.53 22.14
C PRO A 107 -24.41 23.97 21.65
N PRO A 108 -25.64 24.51 21.71
CA PRO A 108 -25.89 25.89 21.33
C PRO A 108 -25.08 26.81 22.25
N LEU A 109 -24.06 27.48 21.71
CA LEU A 109 -23.47 28.64 22.35
C LEU A 109 -24.46 29.79 22.18
N GLU A 110 -24.93 30.36 23.29
CA GLU A 110 -25.63 31.65 23.27
C GLU A 110 -24.73 32.69 22.62
N SER A 111 -25.10 33.11 21.42
CA SER A 111 -24.40 34.17 20.70
C SER A 111 -24.84 35.53 21.25
N ALA A 112 -24.07 36.10 22.17
CA ALA A 112 -23.97 37.56 22.23
C ALA A 112 -23.05 37.97 21.07
N VAL A 113 -23.60 38.63 20.05
CA VAL A 113 -22.83 39.24 18.95
C VAL A 113 -22.54 40.68 19.37
N PRO A 114 -21.29 41.07 19.70
CA PRO A 114 -20.91 42.47 19.68
C PRO A 114 -20.62 42.87 18.24
N ASP A 115 -21.10 44.05 17.84
CA ASP A 115 -20.89 44.63 16.51
C ASP A 115 -19.42 44.57 16.08
N ALA A 116 -19.16 43.92 14.96
CA ALA A 116 -17.82 43.78 14.40
C ALA A 116 -17.40 45.09 13.71
N ALA A 117 -16.46 45.81 14.33
CA ALA A 117 -15.71 46.85 13.66
C ALA A 117 -14.83 46.25 12.53
N PRO A 118 -14.56 47.00 11.44
CA PRO A 118 -13.75 46.51 10.33
C PRO A 118 -12.32 46.18 10.77
N PRO A 119 -11.68 45.14 10.20
CA PRO A 119 -10.37 44.69 10.64
C PRO A 119 -9.29 45.74 10.31
N PRO A 120 -8.33 46.00 11.22
CA PRO A 120 -7.20 46.85 10.92
C PRO A 120 -6.32 46.19 9.86
N LYS A 121 -5.80 47.00 8.92
CA LYS A 121 -4.81 46.57 7.93
C LYS A 121 -3.59 45.99 8.65
N GLN A 122 -3.34 44.68 8.52
CA GLN A 122 -2.14 44.04 9.05
C GLN A 122 -0.90 44.53 8.27
N ALA A 123 -0.15 45.43 8.89
CA ALA A 123 1.24 45.66 8.55
C ALA A 123 2.07 44.41 8.94
N SER A 124 2.99 44.01 8.07
CA SER A 124 3.80 42.81 8.25
C SER A 124 4.97 43.05 9.20
N ASP A 125 4.73 43.01 10.51
CA ASP A 125 5.80 43.01 11.51
C ASP A 125 6.32 41.58 11.72
N LYS A 126 7.31 41.18 10.92
CA LYS A 126 8.03 39.91 11.09
C LYS A 126 8.88 39.83 12.38
N ALA A 127 8.99 40.92 13.14
CA ALA A 127 9.79 40.99 14.36
C ALA A 127 9.03 40.60 15.66
N GLY A 128 7.69 40.65 15.67
CA GLY A 128 6.89 40.41 16.88
C GLY A 128 6.65 38.95 17.26
N ALA A 129 6.70 38.02 16.30
CA ALA A 129 6.30 36.62 16.53
C ALA A 129 7.22 35.83 17.49
N ARG A 130 8.45 36.29 17.72
CA ARG A 130 9.40 35.64 18.66
C ARG A 130 9.10 35.99 20.12
N ALA A 131 8.37 37.08 20.38
CA ALA A 131 8.07 37.55 21.73
C ALA A 131 6.97 36.73 22.45
N ASP A 132 6.15 35.99 21.70
CA ASP A 132 4.96 35.33 22.26
C ASP A 132 5.11 33.82 22.48
N ALA A 133 6.13 33.17 21.93
CA ALA A 133 6.41 31.76 22.21
C ALA A 133 7.24 31.59 23.50
N LEU A 134 6.94 30.56 24.30
CA LEU A 134 7.65 30.20 25.52
C LEU A 134 7.91 28.69 25.55
N GLU A 135 9.18 28.31 25.57
CA GLU A 135 9.59 26.93 25.81
C GLU A 135 9.76 26.73 27.32
N ASP A 136 8.79 26.07 27.94
CA ASP A 136 8.78 25.80 29.38
C ASP A 136 8.01 24.50 29.65
N TYR A 137 8.73 23.44 30.03
CA TYR A 137 8.16 22.12 30.29
C TYR A 137 7.53 21.98 31.70
N ASP A 138 7.63 22.99 32.57
CA ASP A 138 7.04 23.04 33.91
C ASP A 138 5.59 23.59 33.88
N GLY A 139 4.93 23.52 32.73
CA GLY A 139 3.51 23.85 32.57
C GLY A 139 3.22 25.25 32.02
N ARG A 140 4.24 26.02 31.62
CA ARG A 140 4.06 27.34 30.97
C ARG A 140 4.37 27.33 29.47
N TYR A 141 4.50 26.16 28.86
CA TYR A 141 4.76 26.03 27.43
C TYR A 141 3.70 26.78 26.61
N ARG A 142 4.14 27.64 25.68
CA ARG A 142 3.26 28.44 24.82
C ARG A 142 3.81 28.51 23.41
N PHE A 143 3.01 28.14 22.42
CA PHE A 143 3.31 28.40 21.02
C PHE A 143 2.97 29.85 20.65
N ALA A 144 3.62 30.37 19.61
CA ALA A 144 3.20 31.65 19.02
C ALA A 144 1.74 31.54 18.51
N PRO A 145 0.95 32.64 18.56
CA PRO A 145 -0.41 32.65 18.04
C PRO A 145 -0.47 32.25 16.55
N ILE A 146 -1.51 31.52 16.17
CA ILE A 146 -1.73 31.04 14.79
C ILE A 146 -3.23 30.91 14.49
N GLU A 147 -3.60 31.12 13.23
CA GLU A 147 -4.97 30.94 12.70
C GLU A 147 -5.01 29.74 11.73
N GLU A 148 -6.11 28.99 11.69
CA GLU A 148 -6.25 27.79 10.86
C GLU A 148 -6.04 28.09 9.37
N ALA A 149 -6.52 29.25 8.91
CA ALA A 149 -6.37 29.69 7.52
C ALA A 149 -4.90 29.90 7.13
N GLN A 150 -4.03 30.27 8.08
CA GLN A 150 -2.59 30.42 7.81
C GLN A 150 -1.97 29.06 7.50
N VAL A 151 -2.35 28.02 8.26
CA VAL A 151 -1.88 26.64 8.06
C VAL A 151 -2.39 26.09 6.72
N ALA A 152 -3.68 26.24 6.42
CA ALA A 152 -4.27 25.78 5.16
C ALA A 152 -3.59 26.45 3.94
N ARG A 153 -3.47 27.78 3.96
CA ARG A 153 -2.80 28.54 2.88
C ARG A 153 -1.33 28.15 2.74
N ALA A 154 -0.63 27.89 3.85
CA ALA A 154 0.76 27.47 3.83
C ALA A 154 0.96 26.13 3.10
N MET A 155 0.07 25.16 3.32
CA MET A 155 0.12 23.85 2.66
C MET A 155 -0.32 23.94 1.19
N ILE A 156 -1.48 24.53 0.92
CA ILE A 156 -2.06 24.63 -0.43
C ILE A 156 -1.08 25.34 -1.38
N LYS A 157 -0.49 26.46 -0.94
CA LYS A 157 0.47 27.22 -1.76
C LYS A 157 1.67 26.37 -2.15
N ARG A 158 2.26 25.64 -1.20
CA ARG A 158 3.47 24.84 -1.43
C ARG A 158 3.17 23.63 -2.32
N TYR A 159 2.12 22.88 -1.99
CA TYR A 159 1.76 21.69 -2.74
C TYR A 159 1.36 22.02 -4.18
N SER A 160 0.57 23.09 -4.37
CA SER A 160 0.18 23.54 -5.73
C SER A 160 1.38 24.03 -6.55
N ALA A 161 2.33 24.74 -5.92
CA ALA A 161 3.57 25.14 -6.58
C ALA A 161 4.41 23.93 -7.00
N THR A 162 4.51 22.91 -6.14
CA THR A 162 5.17 21.64 -6.45
C THR A 162 4.49 20.92 -7.61
N LEU A 163 3.16 20.79 -7.60
CA LEU A 163 2.44 20.16 -8.72
C LEU A 163 2.64 20.93 -10.04
N TYR A 164 2.59 22.26 -10.00
CA TYR A 164 2.82 23.10 -11.17
C TYR A 164 4.24 22.91 -11.72
N GLU A 165 5.25 22.95 -10.86
CA GLU A 165 6.65 22.78 -11.26
C GLU A 165 6.93 21.36 -11.79
N ARG A 166 6.32 20.34 -11.18
CA ARG A 166 6.58 18.91 -11.45
C ARG A 166 5.64 18.27 -12.46
N ALA A 167 4.70 19.03 -13.03
CA ALA A 167 3.94 18.63 -14.22
C ALA A 167 4.88 18.21 -15.38
N VAL A 168 6.09 18.77 -15.41
CA VAL A 168 7.21 18.32 -16.25
C VAL A 168 8.43 18.04 -15.36
N SER A 169 8.93 16.82 -15.41
CA SER A 169 10.12 16.37 -14.68
C SER A 169 11.13 15.74 -15.63
N ASP A 170 12.42 15.70 -15.25
CA ASP A 170 13.43 15.01 -16.04
C ASP A 170 13.35 13.50 -15.81
N VAL A 171 13.06 13.08 -14.58
CA VAL A 171 12.83 11.69 -14.22
C VAL A 171 11.64 11.57 -13.28
N VAL A 172 10.73 10.64 -13.60
CA VAL A 172 9.70 10.18 -12.65
C VAL A 172 10.07 8.80 -12.13
N ILE A 173 10.11 8.62 -10.81
CA ILE A 173 10.34 7.33 -10.16
C ILE A 173 9.02 6.83 -9.58
N VAL A 174 8.54 5.67 -10.00
CA VAL A 174 7.28 5.07 -9.54
C VAL A 174 7.56 4.00 -8.49
N GLY A 175 7.14 4.26 -7.26
CA GLY A 175 7.37 3.42 -6.09
C GLY A 175 8.59 3.86 -5.28
N ALA A 176 8.36 4.34 -4.06
CA ALA A 176 9.38 4.73 -3.09
C ALA A 176 9.79 3.54 -2.19
N GLY A 177 9.92 2.34 -2.76
CA GLY A 177 10.50 1.17 -2.09
C GLY A 177 12.03 1.25 -2.00
N SER A 178 12.67 0.21 -1.47
CA SER A 178 14.14 0.16 -1.36
C SER A 178 14.86 0.38 -2.69
N ALA A 179 14.40 -0.19 -3.80
CA ALA A 179 14.99 0.02 -5.12
C ALA A 179 14.75 1.45 -5.65
N GLY A 180 13.53 1.98 -5.52
CA GLY A 180 13.20 3.33 -5.96
C GLY A 180 13.93 4.43 -5.17
N LEU A 181 14.01 4.29 -3.84
CA LEU A 181 14.77 5.21 -2.99
C LEU A 181 16.28 5.13 -3.24
N SER A 182 16.82 3.93 -3.49
CA SER A 182 18.22 3.79 -3.89
C SER A 182 18.49 4.45 -5.24
N CYS A 183 17.59 4.28 -6.22
CA CYS A 183 17.67 5.00 -7.50
C CYS A 183 17.64 6.51 -7.30
N ALA A 184 16.67 7.03 -6.53
CA ALA A 184 16.51 8.45 -6.27
C ALA A 184 17.78 9.04 -5.62
N TYR A 185 18.32 8.39 -4.60
CA TYR A 185 19.53 8.83 -3.91
C TYR A 185 20.70 9.01 -4.87
N HIS A 186 21.01 7.97 -5.65
CA HIS A 186 22.17 8.00 -6.55
C HIS A 186 21.97 8.95 -7.74
N LEU A 187 20.77 8.99 -8.30
CA LEU A 187 20.45 9.87 -9.42
C LEU A 187 20.53 11.35 -9.01
N ALA A 188 19.87 11.72 -7.90
CA ALA A 188 19.84 13.09 -7.43
C ALA A 188 21.21 13.59 -6.99
N LYS A 189 22.02 12.73 -6.36
CA LYS A 189 23.41 13.03 -5.98
C LYS A 189 24.30 13.23 -7.20
N ALA A 190 24.16 12.39 -8.23
CA ALA A 190 25.00 12.45 -9.43
C ALA A 190 24.62 13.59 -10.37
N ARG A 191 23.34 14.00 -10.39
CA ARG A 191 22.80 15.00 -11.32
C ARG A 191 21.92 16.03 -10.58
N PRO A 192 22.53 16.95 -9.81
CA PRO A 192 21.79 17.94 -9.00
C PRO A 192 20.88 18.87 -9.79
N GLU A 193 21.10 18.99 -11.10
CA GLU A 193 20.30 19.81 -12.01
C GLU A 193 18.98 19.16 -12.45
N LEU A 194 18.84 17.84 -12.30
CA LEU A 194 17.64 17.11 -12.75
C LEU A 194 16.49 17.27 -11.78
N LYS A 195 15.30 17.55 -12.30
CA LYS A 195 14.03 17.46 -11.57
C LYS A 195 13.59 16.00 -11.44
N ILE A 196 13.73 15.45 -10.25
CA ILE A 196 13.35 14.08 -9.93
C ILE A 196 12.04 14.08 -9.12
N THR A 197 11.01 13.42 -9.63
CA THR A 197 9.70 13.31 -8.97
C THR A 197 9.42 11.86 -8.63
N ILE A 198 9.30 11.55 -7.34
CA ILE A 198 8.95 10.22 -6.85
C ILE A 198 7.44 10.17 -6.63
N VAL A 199 6.77 9.19 -7.22
CA VAL A 199 5.34 8.93 -7.02
C VAL A 199 5.19 7.65 -6.20
N GLU A 200 4.56 7.76 -5.03
CA GLU A 200 4.35 6.65 -4.09
C GLU A 200 2.88 6.50 -3.75
N ALA A 201 2.34 5.31 -4.01
CA ALA A 201 0.93 5.02 -3.80
C ALA A 201 0.55 5.09 -2.31
N SER A 202 1.42 4.62 -1.42
CA SER A 202 1.15 4.59 0.01
C SER A 202 1.30 5.97 0.64
N VAL A 203 0.63 6.20 1.76
CA VAL A 203 0.92 7.39 2.60
C VAL A 203 2.36 7.33 3.12
N ALA A 204 2.80 6.16 3.60
CA ALA A 204 4.16 5.95 4.06
C ALA A 204 5.03 5.37 2.93
N PRO A 205 6.11 6.07 2.49
CA PRO A 205 7.09 5.49 1.59
C PRO A 205 7.90 4.37 2.28
N GLY A 206 8.79 3.72 1.53
CA GLY A 206 9.66 2.63 2.01
C GLY A 206 9.25 1.25 1.52
N GLY A 207 8.01 1.10 1.02
CA GLY A 207 7.48 -0.17 0.51
C GLY A 207 7.66 -1.32 1.50
N GLY A 208 8.17 -2.46 1.03
CA GLY A 208 8.43 -3.64 1.86
C GLY A 208 9.68 -3.56 2.76
N ALA A 209 10.44 -2.46 2.76
CA ALA A 209 11.72 -2.37 3.47
C ALA A 209 11.60 -1.87 4.93
N TRP A 210 10.40 -1.92 5.51
CA TRP A 210 10.19 -1.63 6.93
C TRP A 210 10.49 -2.83 7.84
N LEU A 211 10.49 -4.04 7.27
CA LEU A 211 10.68 -5.30 7.99
C LEU A 211 11.63 -6.22 7.22
N GLY A 212 12.16 -7.22 7.91
CA GLY A 212 12.75 -8.41 7.32
C GLY A 212 11.68 -9.44 6.95
N GLY A 213 12.04 -10.73 7.00
CA GLY A 213 11.09 -11.82 6.73
C GLY A 213 10.12 -12.05 7.89
N GLN A 214 8.88 -12.45 7.59
CA GLN A 214 7.90 -12.93 8.58
C GLN A 214 7.70 -11.97 9.78
N LEU A 215 7.66 -10.66 9.52
CA LEU A 215 7.54 -9.60 10.53
C LEU A 215 8.74 -9.45 11.49
N MET A 216 9.84 -10.17 11.24
CA MET A 216 11.10 -9.92 11.93
C MET A 216 11.71 -8.59 11.47
N THR A 217 12.65 -8.06 12.23
CA THR A 217 13.24 -6.74 12.00
C THR A 217 14.56 -6.72 11.23
N PRO A 218 15.50 -7.69 11.37
CA PRO A 218 16.82 -7.56 10.76
C PRO A 218 16.77 -7.55 9.23
N MET A 219 17.60 -6.72 8.62
CA MET A 219 17.73 -6.61 7.16
C MET A 219 19.06 -7.22 6.73
N VAL A 220 18.97 -8.36 6.06
CA VAL A 220 20.14 -9.09 5.54
C VAL A 220 20.51 -8.55 4.15
N VAL A 221 21.77 -8.16 3.99
CA VAL A 221 22.32 -7.56 2.76
C VAL A 221 23.57 -8.31 2.34
N ARG A 222 23.52 -9.00 1.20
CA ARG A 222 24.71 -9.69 0.65
C ARG A 222 25.72 -8.70 0.09
N LYS A 223 27.01 -8.98 0.26
CA LYS A 223 28.10 -8.18 -0.32
C LYS A 223 28.10 -8.30 -1.86
N PRO A 224 28.45 -7.23 -2.62
CA PRO A 224 29.06 -5.97 -2.17
C PRO A 224 28.05 -4.82 -1.92
N ALA A 225 26.77 -5.11 -1.61
CA ALA A 225 25.77 -4.06 -1.40
C ALA A 225 25.92 -3.33 -0.03
N ASP A 226 26.72 -3.90 0.87
CA ASP A 226 27.19 -3.27 2.11
C ASP A 226 27.88 -1.92 1.89
N ARG A 227 28.57 -1.73 0.75
CA ARG A 227 29.18 -0.44 0.39
C ARG A 227 28.18 0.72 0.35
N PHE A 228 26.93 0.44 -0.03
CA PHE A 228 25.89 1.46 -0.02
C PHE A 228 25.42 1.79 1.40
N LEU A 229 25.42 0.81 2.31
CA LEU A 229 25.15 1.05 3.72
C LEU A 229 26.24 1.93 4.34
N GLU A 230 27.51 1.67 4.02
CA GLU A 230 28.64 2.50 4.43
C GLU A 230 28.48 3.95 3.93
N GLU A 231 28.14 4.13 2.66
CA GLU A 231 27.91 5.45 2.05
C GLU A 231 26.78 6.23 2.74
N LEU A 232 25.71 5.55 3.16
CA LEU A 232 24.58 6.15 3.87
C LEU A 232 24.86 6.40 5.36
N GLY A 233 25.91 5.80 5.92
CA GLY A 233 26.18 5.78 7.36
C GLY A 233 25.22 4.87 8.14
N VAL A 234 24.71 3.79 7.51
CA VAL A 234 23.84 2.81 8.17
C VAL A 234 24.71 1.72 8.82
N PRO A 235 24.75 1.60 10.16
CA PRO A 235 25.55 0.58 10.82
C PRO A 235 25.00 -0.82 10.57
N PHE A 236 25.90 -1.79 10.45
CA PHE A 236 25.59 -3.20 10.25
C PHE A 236 26.61 -4.08 10.97
N GLU A 237 26.22 -5.34 11.20
CA GLU A 237 27.09 -6.41 11.69
C GLU A 237 27.59 -7.22 10.48
N ASP A 238 28.91 -7.43 10.39
CA ASP A 238 29.53 -8.16 9.27
C ASP A 238 29.60 -9.68 9.57
N GLU A 239 28.94 -10.47 8.73
CA GLU A 239 28.84 -11.94 8.83
C GLU A 239 29.62 -12.63 7.67
N GLY A 240 30.61 -11.95 7.11
CA GLY A 240 31.45 -12.45 6.03
C GLY A 240 30.85 -12.20 4.64
N ALA A 241 30.04 -13.13 4.15
CA ALA A 241 29.45 -13.04 2.79
C ALA A 241 28.25 -12.07 2.69
N PHE A 242 27.73 -11.66 3.84
CA PHE A 242 26.62 -10.72 3.99
C PHE A 242 26.81 -9.90 5.26
N VAL A 243 26.02 -8.84 5.38
CA VAL A 243 25.93 -8.01 6.57
C VAL A 243 24.48 -7.93 7.03
N VAL A 244 24.28 -7.57 8.30
CA VAL A 244 22.96 -7.47 8.92
C VAL A 244 22.77 -6.08 9.50
N VAL A 245 21.81 -5.33 8.94
CA VAL A 245 21.34 -4.09 9.57
C VAL A 245 20.36 -4.47 10.68
N LYS A 246 20.58 -3.95 11.90
CA LYS A 246 19.80 -4.30 13.10
C LYS A 246 18.28 -4.22 12.91
N HIS A 247 17.83 -3.30 12.06
CA HIS A 247 16.44 -3.16 11.69
C HIS A 247 16.30 -2.60 10.27
N ALA A 248 15.47 -3.22 9.43
CA ALA A 248 15.13 -2.75 8.09
C ALA A 248 14.71 -1.26 8.03
N ALA A 249 13.91 -0.82 9.01
CA ALA A 249 13.53 0.58 9.20
C ALA A 249 14.71 1.55 9.31
N LEU A 250 15.86 1.13 9.85
CA LEU A 250 17.05 1.99 9.97
C LEU A 250 17.64 2.32 8.60
N PHE A 251 17.72 1.35 7.69
CA PHE A 251 18.12 1.60 6.31
C PHE A 251 17.10 2.52 5.63
N THR A 252 15.82 2.16 5.70
CA THR A 252 14.74 2.84 4.98
C THR A 252 14.55 4.29 5.43
N ALA A 253 14.53 4.55 6.74
CA ALA A 253 14.43 5.91 7.26
C ALA A 253 15.66 6.75 6.90
N THR A 254 16.86 6.17 6.96
CA THR A 254 18.11 6.87 6.63
C THR A 254 18.17 7.26 5.15
N VAL A 255 17.95 6.33 4.22
CA VAL A 255 17.96 6.65 2.78
C VAL A 255 16.85 7.63 2.42
N LEU A 256 15.66 7.50 3.01
CA LEU A 256 14.55 8.43 2.81
C LEU A 256 14.92 9.84 3.28
N ALA A 257 15.53 9.97 4.46
CA ALA A 257 15.96 11.27 4.98
C ALA A 257 17.03 11.93 4.09
N HIS A 258 17.99 11.16 3.57
CA HIS A 258 18.97 11.68 2.62
C HIS A 258 18.30 12.15 1.31
N VAL A 259 17.41 11.35 0.74
CA VAL A 259 16.69 11.66 -0.51
C VAL A 259 15.81 12.91 -0.36
N LEU A 260 15.01 13.01 0.72
CA LEU A 260 14.10 14.14 0.93
C LEU A 260 14.80 15.46 1.25
N ARG A 261 16.09 15.43 1.61
CA ARG A 261 16.90 16.64 1.82
C ARG A 261 17.50 17.19 0.52
N MET A 262 17.45 16.44 -0.58
CA MET A 262 18.00 16.87 -1.85
C MET A 262 17.04 17.87 -2.52
N PRO A 263 17.51 19.09 -2.88
CA PRO A 263 16.64 20.17 -3.34
C PRO A 263 15.96 19.89 -4.69
N ASN A 264 16.49 18.93 -5.46
CA ASN A 264 16.00 18.57 -6.78
C ASN A 264 15.02 17.38 -6.77
N VAL A 265 14.75 16.81 -5.59
CA VAL A 265 13.81 15.69 -5.40
C VAL A 265 12.49 16.17 -4.79
N VAL A 266 11.39 15.66 -5.33
CA VAL A 266 10.04 15.79 -4.75
C VAL A 266 9.46 14.39 -4.52
N LEU A 267 8.80 14.19 -3.38
CA LEU A 267 8.00 13.00 -3.10
C LEU A 267 6.51 13.36 -3.13
N LEU A 268 5.78 12.71 -4.04
CA LEU A 268 4.31 12.71 -4.11
C LEU A 268 3.82 11.36 -3.58
N ASN A 269 3.75 11.24 -2.25
CA ASN A 269 3.13 10.10 -1.57
C ASN A 269 1.60 10.20 -1.59
N ALA A 270 0.91 9.12 -1.23
CA ALA A 270 -0.55 8.97 -1.39
C ALA A 270 -1.06 9.20 -2.82
N THR A 271 -0.18 9.03 -3.82
CA THR A 271 -0.45 9.27 -5.24
C THR A 271 -0.11 8.00 -6.01
N ALA A 272 -1.09 7.40 -6.69
CA ALA A 272 -0.90 6.21 -7.50
C ALA A 272 -0.66 6.57 -8.96
N VAL A 273 0.18 5.79 -9.63
CA VAL A 273 0.23 5.75 -11.09
C VAL A 273 -0.83 4.76 -11.56
N GLU A 274 -1.75 5.22 -12.40
CA GLU A 274 -2.87 4.43 -12.92
C GLU A 274 -2.73 4.10 -14.41
N ASP A 275 -1.88 4.84 -15.13
CA ASP A 275 -1.53 4.58 -16.53
C ASP A 275 -0.15 5.19 -16.89
N LEU A 276 0.32 4.90 -18.09
CA LEU A 276 1.52 5.47 -18.70
C LEU A 276 1.11 6.43 -19.82
N ILE A 277 1.83 7.55 -19.94
CA ILE A 277 1.75 8.38 -21.13
C ILE A 277 2.61 7.71 -22.19
N VAL A 278 2.00 7.25 -23.28
CA VAL A 278 2.70 6.58 -24.37
C VAL A 278 2.49 7.37 -25.66
N HIS A 279 3.59 7.74 -26.31
CA HIS A 279 3.57 8.35 -27.63
C HIS A 279 4.01 7.33 -28.67
N GLY A 280 3.15 7.06 -29.65
CA GLY A 280 3.55 6.40 -30.88
C GLY A 280 4.32 7.38 -31.76
N ARG A 281 5.26 6.89 -32.56
CA ARG A 281 5.88 7.71 -33.60
C ARG A 281 5.16 7.47 -34.92
N SER A 282 4.86 8.55 -35.64
CA SER A 282 4.14 8.55 -36.92
C SER A 282 4.96 7.94 -38.07
N ASP A 283 6.24 7.64 -37.85
CA ASP A 283 7.21 7.10 -38.81
C ASP A 283 7.37 5.57 -38.72
N GLY A 284 6.58 4.88 -37.89
CA GLY A 284 6.71 3.44 -37.67
C GLY A 284 7.75 3.04 -36.62
N ALA A 285 8.39 3.98 -35.94
CA ALA A 285 9.28 3.69 -34.83
C ALA A 285 8.53 3.26 -33.55
N GLN A 286 9.26 2.58 -32.68
CA GLN A 286 8.74 1.97 -31.46
C GLN A 286 8.10 3.02 -30.53
N ALA A 287 6.94 2.70 -29.96
CA ALA A 287 6.26 3.55 -28.99
C ALA A 287 7.16 3.84 -27.77
N ARG A 288 7.06 5.06 -27.24
CA ARG A 288 7.87 5.57 -26.13
C ARG A 288 7.00 5.96 -24.94
N VAL A 289 7.40 5.56 -23.75
CA VAL A 289 6.85 6.09 -22.50
C VAL A 289 7.39 7.50 -22.28
N ALA A 290 6.49 8.46 -22.10
CA ALA A 290 6.80 9.90 -21.99
C ALA A 290 6.25 10.52 -20.70
N GLY A 291 5.90 9.69 -19.72
CA GLY A 291 5.39 10.12 -18.43
C GLY A 291 4.40 9.13 -17.82
N VAL A 292 3.69 9.61 -16.81
CA VAL A 292 2.74 8.81 -16.02
C VAL A 292 1.41 9.52 -15.87
N VAL A 293 0.35 8.74 -15.76
CA VAL A 293 -1.00 9.18 -15.40
C VAL A 293 -1.20 8.89 -13.92
N VAL A 294 -1.54 9.91 -13.16
CA VAL A 294 -1.54 9.87 -11.69
C VAL A 294 -2.88 10.26 -11.10
N ASN A 295 -3.19 9.71 -9.94
CA ASN A 295 -4.33 10.13 -9.14
C ASN A 295 -4.03 9.95 -7.66
N TRP A 296 -4.89 10.47 -6.79
CA TRP A 296 -4.85 10.06 -5.39
C TRP A 296 -5.09 8.57 -5.29
N THR A 297 -4.31 7.87 -4.47
CA THR A 297 -4.43 6.41 -4.36
C THR A 297 -5.82 5.97 -3.93
N LEU A 298 -6.49 6.76 -3.08
CA LEU A 298 -7.87 6.48 -2.68
C LEU A 298 -8.87 6.66 -3.84
N VAL A 299 -8.62 7.57 -4.78
CA VAL A 299 -9.44 7.68 -5.99
C VAL A 299 -9.21 6.44 -6.86
N ALA A 300 -7.94 6.07 -7.06
CA ALA A 300 -7.55 4.91 -7.86
C ALA A 300 -8.16 3.59 -7.38
N LEU A 301 -8.28 3.41 -6.06
CA LEU A 301 -8.88 2.23 -5.45
C LEU A 301 -10.42 2.24 -5.46
N ASN A 302 -11.05 3.35 -5.86
CA ASN A 302 -12.50 3.58 -5.69
C ASN A 302 -13.24 3.98 -6.97
N HIS A 303 -12.64 3.83 -8.16
CA HIS A 303 -13.28 4.08 -9.46
C HIS A 303 -14.63 3.38 -9.65
N ALA A 304 -14.83 2.20 -9.05
CA ALA A 304 -16.09 1.45 -9.16
C ALA A 304 -17.18 1.89 -8.17
N THR A 305 -16.88 2.83 -7.27
CA THR A 305 -17.76 3.17 -6.12
C THR A 305 -18.25 4.62 -6.12
N GLN A 306 -17.83 5.41 -7.10
CA GLN A 306 -18.18 6.83 -7.26
C GLN A 306 -18.44 7.14 -8.73
N SER A 307 -18.85 8.37 -9.04
CA SER A 307 -18.79 8.85 -10.43
C SER A 307 -17.34 8.87 -10.93
N CYS A 308 -17.15 8.89 -12.26
CA CYS A 308 -15.81 8.91 -12.84
C CYS A 308 -15.01 10.11 -12.32
N MET A 309 -13.77 9.86 -11.89
CA MET A 309 -12.84 10.85 -11.36
C MET A 309 -11.56 10.78 -12.19
N ASP A 310 -11.48 11.63 -13.20
CA ASP A 310 -10.38 11.60 -14.15
C ASP A 310 -9.02 11.83 -13.45
N PRO A 311 -7.95 11.19 -13.96
CA PRO A 311 -6.61 11.36 -13.42
C PRO A 311 -5.95 12.67 -13.89
N SER A 312 -4.80 12.98 -13.29
CA SER A 312 -3.85 13.99 -13.75
C SER A 312 -2.65 13.35 -14.46
N THR A 313 -1.70 14.15 -14.93
CA THR A 313 -0.55 13.68 -15.71
C THR A 313 0.76 14.33 -15.27
N LEU A 314 1.86 13.57 -15.35
CA LEU A 314 3.22 14.05 -15.18
C LEU A 314 4.04 13.65 -16.41
N THR A 315 4.60 14.63 -17.12
CA THR A 315 5.46 14.39 -18.29
C THR A 315 6.89 14.15 -17.84
N ALA A 316 7.54 13.13 -18.39
CA ALA A 316 8.96 12.90 -18.20
C ALA A 316 9.58 12.10 -19.36
N PRO A 317 10.80 12.45 -19.82
CA PRO A 317 11.48 11.73 -20.88
C PRO A 317 11.98 10.35 -20.45
N VAL A 318 12.09 10.14 -19.13
CA VAL A 318 12.46 8.87 -18.49
C VAL A 318 11.58 8.61 -17.27
N VAL A 319 10.97 7.41 -17.24
CA VAL A 319 10.27 6.86 -16.08
C VAL A 319 11.09 5.68 -15.54
N VAL A 320 11.34 5.65 -14.23
CA VAL A 320 11.91 4.51 -13.53
C VAL A 320 10.80 3.82 -12.73
N SER A 321 10.43 2.60 -13.11
CA SER A 321 9.44 1.82 -12.38
C SER A 321 10.10 0.85 -11.39
N ALA A 322 9.76 1.02 -10.11
CA ALA A 322 10.25 0.22 -8.99
C ALA A 322 9.10 -0.16 -8.05
N THR A 323 7.95 -0.55 -8.62
CA THR A 323 6.70 -0.79 -7.88
C THR A 323 6.67 -2.11 -7.10
N GLY A 324 7.73 -2.91 -7.17
CA GLY A 324 7.82 -4.22 -6.52
C GLY A 324 6.91 -5.25 -7.20
N HIS A 325 6.51 -6.29 -6.47
CA HIS A 325 5.70 -7.40 -7.00
C HIS A 325 4.40 -7.64 -6.19
N ASP A 326 4.27 -7.01 -5.02
CA ASP A 326 3.21 -7.31 -4.05
C ASP A 326 2.08 -6.28 -4.08
N GLY A 327 0.90 -6.70 -3.58
CA GLY A 327 -0.23 -5.83 -3.34
C GLY A 327 -0.97 -5.41 -4.62
N PRO A 328 -2.02 -4.59 -4.48
CA PRO A 328 -2.86 -4.17 -5.60
C PRO A 328 -2.12 -3.32 -6.64
N MET A 329 -1.04 -2.65 -6.24
CA MET A 329 -0.25 -1.75 -7.09
C MET A 329 1.13 -2.30 -7.47
N GLY A 330 1.55 -3.47 -6.97
CA GLY A 330 2.87 -4.03 -7.29
C GLY A 330 2.96 -4.40 -8.77
N ALA A 331 4.13 -4.35 -9.40
CA ALA A 331 4.36 -4.65 -10.81
C ALA A 331 3.42 -3.92 -11.80
N PHE A 332 3.04 -2.69 -11.46
CA PHE A 332 2.08 -1.91 -12.23
C PHE A 332 2.52 -1.70 -13.68
N CYS A 333 3.71 -1.13 -13.90
CA CYS A 333 4.18 -0.79 -15.24
C CYS A 333 4.42 -2.06 -16.06
N ALA A 334 4.99 -3.11 -15.46
CA ALA A 334 5.16 -4.41 -16.13
C ALA A 334 3.83 -4.97 -16.66
N ARG A 335 2.76 -4.97 -15.83
CA ARG A 335 1.42 -5.36 -16.29
C ARG A 335 0.88 -4.41 -17.35
N ARG A 336 1.09 -3.11 -17.18
CA ARG A 336 0.56 -2.11 -18.10
C ARG A 336 1.17 -2.21 -19.49
N LEU A 337 2.46 -2.56 -19.60
CA LEU A 337 3.09 -2.84 -20.89
C LEU A 337 2.38 -3.98 -21.64
N VAL A 338 1.90 -5.01 -20.94
CA VAL A 338 1.15 -6.12 -21.56
C VAL A 338 -0.22 -5.65 -22.02
N SER A 339 -1.00 -4.98 -21.16
CA SER A 339 -2.34 -4.52 -21.54
C SER A 339 -2.35 -3.39 -22.56
N ALA A 340 -1.25 -2.65 -22.69
CA ALA A 340 -1.04 -1.64 -23.73
C ALA A 340 -0.48 -2.23 -25.05
N GLY A 341 -0.24 -3.54 -25.13
CA GLY A 341 0.29 -4.19 -26.33
C GLY A 341 1.78 -3.92 -26.62
N LEU A 342 2.51 -3.35 -25.66
CA LEU A 342 3.95 -3.09 -25.77
C LEU A 342 4.80 -4.32 -25.39
N ARG A 343 4.16 -5.36 -24.85
CA ARG A 343 4.76 -6.64 -24.52
C ARG A 343 3.73 -7.76 -24.70
N PRO A 344 4.08 -8.94 -25.23
CA PRO A 344 3.11 -10.01 -25.45
C PRO A 344 2.57 -10.63 -24.14
N ALA A 345 3.44 -10.84 -23.14
CA ALA A 345 3.07 -11.44 -21.86
C ALA A 345 4.08 -11.10 -20.76
N LEU A 346 3.69 -11.25 -19.49
CA LEU A 346 4.62 -11.22 -18.37
C LEU A 346 5.52 -12.47 -18.37
N GLY A 347 6.74 -12.31 -17.86
CA GLY A 347 7.61 -13.46 -17.58
C GLY A 347 7.16 -14.26 -16.35
N SER A 348 6.43 -13.61 -15.44
CA SER A 348 5.89 -14.14 -14.17
C SER A 348 6.97 -14.58 -13.19
N MET A 349 7.03 -13.90 -12.04
CA MET A 349 8.03 -14.17 -11.01
C MET A 349 8.05 -15.65 -10.58
N ARG A 350 9.25 -16.23 -10.46
CA ARG A 350 9.45 -17.66 -10.14
C ARG A 350 9.67 -17.88 -8.65
N ALA A 351 9.70 -19.16 -8.27
CA ALA A 351 9.98 -19.61 -6.90
C ALA A 351 11.27 -19.03 -6.34
N LEU A 352 11.41 -19.07 -5.01
CA LEU A 352 12.52 -18.45 -4.31
C LEU A 352 13.84 -19.18 -4.57
N ASP A 353 14.84 -18.43 -5.06
CA ASP A 353 16.25 -18.84 -5.15
C ASP A 353 17.13 -17.58 -5.04
N MET A 354 17.61 -17.28 -3.84
CA MET A 354 18.40 -16.07 -3.56
C MET A 354 19.67 -15.95 -4.43
N ARG A 355 20.33 -17.07 -4.72
CA ARG A 355 21.60 -17.07 -5.46
C ARG A 355 21.39 -16.68 -6.91
N ARG A 356 20.31 -17.16 -7.53
CA ARG A 356 19.95 -16.84 -8.91
C ARG A 356 19.22 -15.51 -9.02
N ALA A 357 18.32 -15.21 -8.08
CA ALA A 357 17.46 -14.04 -8.11
C ALA A 357 18.26 -12.74 -8.06
N GLU A 358 19.13 -12.57 -7.06
CA GLU A 358 19.77 -11.27 -6.83
C GLU A 358 20.63 -10.79 -8.01
N PRO A 359 21.55 -11.61 -8.57
CA PRO A 359 22.29 -11.23 -9.76
C PRO A 359 21.39 -11.03 -10.99
N ALA A 360 20.35 -11.86 -11.17
CA ALA A 360 19.43 -11.72 -12.31
C ALA A 360 18.71 -10.36 -12.28
N ILE A 361 18.24 -9.91 -11.11
CA ILE A 361 17.59 -8.61 -10.97
C ILE A 361 18.58 -7.47 -11.21
N VAL A 362 19.76 -7.50 -10.57
CA VAL A 362 20.75 -6.43 -10.75
C VAL A 362 21.23 -6.36 -12.21
N ASN A 363 21.60 -7.48 -12.80
CA ASN A 363 22.09 -7.53 -14.18
C ASN A 363 20.98 -7.27 -15.21
N GLY A 364 19.73 -7.58 -14.88
CA GLY A 364 18.57 -7.35 -15.74
C GLY A 364 18.08 -5.91 -15.75
N THR A 365 18.29 -5.11 -14.70
CA THR A 365 17.78 -3.73 -14.62
C THR A 365 18.25 -2.87 -15.79
N ARG A 366 17.29 -2.30 -16.53
CA ARG A 366 17.50 -1.66 -17.83
C ARG A 366 16.28 -0.84 -18.26
N GLU A 367 16.44 -0.08 -19.33
CA GLU A 367 15.33 0.43 -20.15
C GLU A 367 14.65 -0.77 -20.86
N VAL A 368 13.44 -1.14 -20.42
CA VAL A 368 12.73 -2.33 -20.94
C VAL A 368 11.90 -2.04 -22.19
N VAL A 369 11.45 -0.78 -22.32
CA VAL A 369 10.92 -0.17 -23.54
C VAL A 369 11.42 1.27 -23.58
N PRO A 370 11.48 1.92 -24.75
CA PRO A 370 11.92 3.31 -24.84
C PRO A 370 11.20 4.20 -23.80
N GLY A 371 11.97 4.84 -22.92
CA GLY A 371 11.50 5.78 -21.89
C GLY A 371 11.14 5.16 -20.55
N LEU A 372 11.20 3.82 -20.41
CA LEU A 372 10.85 3.12 -19.17
C LEU A 372 11.98 2.22 -18.70
N VAL A 373 12.68 2.66 -17.65
CA VAL A 373 13.65 1.86 -16.89
C VAL A 373 12.92 1.07 -15.82
N MET A 374 13.23 -0.21 -15.68
CA MET A 374 12.59 -1.06 -14.67
C MET A 374 13.62 -1.63 -13.71
N ALA A 375 13.29 -1.59 -12.41
CA ALA A 375 14.20 -1.92 -11.33
C ALA A 375 13.51 -2.72 -10.22
N GLY A 376 14.33 -3.36 -9.39
CA GLY A 376 13.86 -4.12 -8.23
C GLY A 376 12.98 -5.29 -8.63
N MET A 377 12.08 -5.67 -7.73
CA MET A 377 11.28 -6.88 -7.92
C MET A 377 10.21 -6.81 -9.00
N GLU A 378 9.84 -5.61 -9.46
CA GLU A 378 8.95 -5.49 -10.62
C GLU A 378 9.56 -6.13 -11.87
N LEU A 379 10.88 -6.04 -12.00
CA LEU A 379 11.61 -6.67 -13.09
C LEU A 379 11.49 -8.21 -13.05
N ALA A 380 11.31 -8.80 -11.86
CA ALA A 380 11.11 -10.25 -11.74
C ALA A 380 9.81 -10.71 -12.41
N GLU A 381 8.75 -9.90 -12.33
CA GLU A 381 7.47 -10.17 -13.01
C GLU A 381 7.58 -9.94 -14.51
N HIS A 382 8.31 -8.90 -14.92
CA HIS A 382 8.56 -8.62 -16.32
C HIS A 382 9.36 -9.73 -17.01
N ASP A 383 10.51 -10.12 -16.45
CA ASP A 383 11.45 -11.07 -17.06
C ASP A 383 11.20 -12.53 -16.67
N GLY A 384 10.49 -12.80 -15.58
CA GLY A 384 10.25 -14.15 -15.08
C GLY A 384 11.43 -14.73 -14.29
N SER A 385 12.05 -13.89 -13.46
CA SER A 385 13.18 -14.27 -12.60
C SER A 385 12.72 -14.87 -11.27
N ASN A 386 13.60 -15.61 -10.59
CA ASN A 386 13.38 -16.06 -9.21
C ASN A 386 13.21 -14.87 -8.25
N ARG A 387 12.47 -15.05 -7.17
CA ARG A 387 12.45 -14.10 -6.03
C ARG A 387 13.56 -14.41 -5.03
N MET A 388 14.03 -13.38 -4.30
CA MET A 388 15.03 -13.57 -3.24
C MET A 388 14.44 -13.67 -1.82
N GLY A 389 13.21 -13.21 -1.59
CA GLY A 389 12.63 -13.22 -0.24
C GLY A 389 13.32 -12.20 0.68
N PRO A 390 13.63 -12.53 1.94
CA PRO A 390 14.03 -11.55 2.95
C PRO A 390 15.52 -11.15 2.89
N THR A 391 16.03 -10.79 1.70
CA THR A 391 17.36 -10.17 1.54
C THR A 391 17.28 -9.02 0.53
N PHE A 392 18.06 -7.96 0.78
CA PHE A 392 17.81 -6.63 0.18
C PHE A 392 18.94 -6.11 -0.71
N GLY A 393 20.04 -6.86 -0.85
CA GLY A 393 21.23 -6.42 -1.60
C GLY A 393 20.92 -6.12 -3.06
N ALA A 394 20.12 -6.97 -3.72
CA ALA A 394 19.67 -6.74 -5.08
C ALA A 394 18.79 -5.50 -5.24
N MET A 395 17.97 -5.13 -4.25
CA MET A 395 17.13 -3.94 -4.36
C MET A 395 18.00 -2.68 -4.37
N MET A 396 19.00 -2.63 -3.48
CA MET A 396 19.98 -1.53 -3.43
C MET A 396 20.76 -1.44 -4.74
N ALA A 397 21.41 -2.54 -5.15
CA ALA A 397 22.24 -2.59 -6.34
C ALA A 397 21.43 -2.36 -7.64
N SER A 398 20.19 -2.86 -7.70
CA SER A 398 19.29 -2.59 -8.82
C SER A 398 18.89 -1.12 -8.87
N GLY A 399 18.61 -0.47 -7.74
CA GLY A 399 18.31 0.97 -7.73
C GLY A 399 19.49 1.80 -8.21
N ILE A 400 20.71 1.46 -7.77
CA ILE A 400 21.96 2.06 -8.25
C ILE A 400 22.09 1.92 -9.77
N LYS A 401 21.84 0.71 -10.30
CA LYS A 401 21.91 0.50 -11.75
C LYS A 401 20.82 1.27 -12.49
N ALA A 402 19.60 1.34 -11.96
CA ALA A 402 18.52 2.10 -12.55
C ALA A 402 18.86 3.60 -12.68
N ALA A 403 19.53 4.18 -11.68
CA ALA A 403 20.02 5.55 -11.77
C ALA A 403 21.03 5.73 -12.93
N LYS A 404 21.94 4.77 -13.13
CA LYS A 404 22.89 4.78 -14.26
C LYS A 404 22.19 4.67 -15.60
N GLU A 405 21.20 3.79 -15.71
CA GLU A 405 20.41 3.64 -16.93
C GLU A 405 19.58 4.89 -17.22
N ALA A 406 18.98 5.51 -16.21
CA ALA A 406 18.24 6.76 -16.38
C ALA A 406 19.15 7.88 -16.91
N MET A 407 20.35 8.06 -16.33
CA MET A 407 21.34 9.02 -16.84
C MET A 407 21.75 8.69 -18.28
N ARG A 408 22.04 7.42 -18.58
CA ARG A 408 22.41 6.98 -19.94
C ARG A 408 21.33 7.35 -20.96
N VAL A 409 20.05 7.12 -20.63
CA VAL A 409 18.94 7.46 -21.52
C VAL A 409 18.84 8.98 -21.71
N LEU A 410 18.90 9.76 -20.62
CA LEU A 410 18.85 11.22 -20.70
C LEU A 410 19.99 11.78 -21.57
N ASP A 411 21.21 11.28 -21.39
CA ASP A 411 22.40 11.77 -22.11
C ASP A 411 22.40 11.34 -23.60
N SER A 412 21.61 10.31 -23.95
CA SER A 412 21.50 9.82 -25.33
C SER A 412 20.47 10.58 -26.17
N HIS A 413 19.77 11.55 -25.57
CA HIS A 413 18.66 12.24 -26.23
C HIS A 413 18.72 13.75 -26.03
N ARG A 414 18.26 14.49 -27.03
CA ARG A 414 17.95 15.90 -26.85
C ARG A 414 16.57 16.01 -26.18
N ILE A 415 16.49 16.77 -25.10
CA ILE A 415 15.25 16.93 -24.32
C ILE A 415 14.81 18.39 -24.37
N VAL A 416 13.55 18.62 -24.74
CA VAL A 416 12.90 19.93 -24.74
C VAL A 416 11.55 19.78 -24.04
N ASP A 417 11.31 20.59 -23.00
CA ASP A 417 10.09 20.57 -22.19
C ASP A 417 9.66 19.16 -21.72
N GLY A 418 10.64 18.38 -21.26
CA GLY A 418 10.44 17.02 -20.75
C GLY A 418 10.11 15.98 -21.83
N ARG A 419 10.30 16.32 -23.11
CA ARG A 419 10.10 15.41 -24.24
C ARG A 419 11.42 15.16 -24.96
N VAL A 420 11.62 13.91 -25.36
CA VAL A 420 12.70 13.57 -26.31
C VAL A 420 12.33 14.14 -27.67
N VAL A 421 13.23 14.94 -28.24
CA VAL A 421 13.12 15.50 -29.59
C VAL A 421 14.28 14.97 -30.43
N ASP A 422 14.02 14.74 -31.72
CA ASP A 422 15.04 14.29 -32.68
C ASP A 422 15.97 15.43 -33.12
#